data_AF-Q21JH2-F1
#
_entry.id   AF-Q21JH2-F1
#
_cell.length_a   1.000
_cell.length_b   1.000
_cell.length_c   1.000
_cell.angle_alpha   90.00
_cell.angle_beta   90.00
_cell.angle_gamma   90.00
#
_symmetry.space_group_name_H-M   'P 1'
#
loop_
_entity.id
_entity.type
_entity.pdbx_description
1 polymer ?
#
loop_
_entity_poly.entity_id
_entity_poly.type
_entity_poly.pdbx_seq_one_letter_code
_entity_poly.pdbx_strand_id
1 'polypeptide(L)'
;MKARPAPKRDTHPVRRFIFASTLTCLSATLSHIASANTASGTYQQFCASCHGKNLDGGLGPSLIDDEWKHGADDASIAKSINKGIPTAGMPAWERVLDANQVRALIIYIQEEQKRAKLSKKSKASNTGGVYKSELHNFTVEKFVDLPGIIWSISTLNNNTFIATIKDGRLFTITNGKAQEITGVPKVWNHSQAGMLEVMPHPQYAKNGWIYLSYVDEISSMLSSKGMTAIVRGKIKDNKWVEEQQIFKTDESFYLSGGVHFGSRFAFKDDYLFFSIGERGRQDDAQDLGLPNGKIHRIHSDGSIPKDNPFVNNKNAYPTIWSYGHRNTQGLAIHPVTGDLWETEHGPRGGDEVNIINPALNYGWPVITYGMNYNGTPMDATTHKEGMEQPLHYWVPSIATGGIDFYQGDAFPKWQNSLLASGMGSQELHRVSINDKHDAVTGDEILFKGLGRVRDVLSAPDGLIYVALNPNGGAPGAIYVLKPAK
;
A
#
# COMPACT_ATOMS: atom_id res chain seq x y z
N MET A 1 76.23 24.39 42.23
CA MET A 1 77.25 24.38 41.14
C MET A 1 76.55 24.64 39.82
N LYS A 2 76.94 25.72 39.14
CA LYS A 2 76.44 26.12 37.82
C LYS A 2 77.13 25.29 36.73
N ALA A 3 76.38 24.81 35.74
CA ALA A 3 76.90 24.37 34.44
C ALA A 3 76.08 25.04 33.31
N ARG A 4 76.77 25.32 32.21
CA ARG A 4 76.56 26.38 31.19
C ARG A 4 75.34 26.20 30.26
N PRO A 5 74.86 27.28 29.60
CA PRO A 5 73.80 27.23 28.60
C PRO A 5 74.33 26.95 27.17
N ALA A 6 73.46 26.44 26.30
CA ALA A 6 73.65 26.27 24.85
C ALA A 6 72.47 26.92 24.07
N PRO A 7 72.63 27.25 22.77
CA PRO A 7 72.20 28.54 22.21
C PRO A 7 70.82 28.59 21.53
N LYS A 8 70.35 29.84 21.35
CA LYS A 8 69.12 30.28 20.69
C LYS A 8 69.02 29.83 19.22
N ARG A 9 67.82 29.43 18.80
CA ARG A 9 67.38 29.41 17.40
C ARG A 9 66.39 30.55 17.17
N ASP A 10 66.78 31.48 16.30
CA ASP A 10 65.90 32.45 15.67
C ASP A 10 65.13 31.79 14.53
N THR A 11 63.80 31.90 14.53
CA THR A 11 62.98 31.77 13.31
C THR A 11 61.80 32.73 13.37
N HIS A 12 61.77 33.63 12.39
CA HIS A 12 60.77 34.67 12.13
C HIS A 12 59.32 34.13 12.02
N PRO A 13 58.30 34.97 12.30
CA PRO A 13 56.90 34.60 12.10
C PRO A 13 56.52 34.68 10.61
N VAL A 14 56.17 33.55 10.00
CA VAL A 14 55.56 33.51 8.67
C VAL A 14 54.08 33.91 8.80
N ARG A 15 53.73 35.07 8.23
CA ARG A 15 52.33 35.48 8.03
C ARG A 15 51.64 34.50 7.08
N ARG A 16 50.67 33.74 7.58
CA ARG A 16 49.74 32.97 6.73
C ARG A 16 48.72 33.93 6.13
N PHE A 17 48.79 34.15 4.83
CA PHE A 17 47.70 34.70 4.04
C PHE A 17 46.58 33.66 3.95
N ILE A 18 45.38 34.04 4.40
CA ILE A 18 44.15 33.28 4.17
C ILE A 18 43.71 33.55 2.73
N PHE A 19 43.91 32.58 1.84
CA PHE A 19 43.19 32.55 0.56
C PHE A 19 41.79 31.99 0.82
N ALA A 20 40.82 32.87 1.03
CA ALA A 20 39.41 32.55 0.90
C ALA A 20 39.00 32.81 -0.55
N SER A 21 38.96 31.76 -1.38
CA SER A 21 38.27 31.78 -2.67
C SER A 21 38.18 30.36 -3.24
N THR A 22 37.06 30.09 -3.92
CA THR A 22 36.71 28.87 -4.68
C THR A 22 36.28 27.62 -3.90
N LEU A 23 35.15 27.69 -3.17
CA LEU A 23 34.37 26.47 -2.84
C LEU A 23 32.84 26.68 -2.92
N THR A 24 32.39 27.59 -3.79
CA THR A 24 30.95 27.90 -3.98
C THR A 24 30.41 27.50 -5.36
N CYS A 25 31.25 27.21 -6.36
CA CYS A 25 30.78 26.75 -7.68
C CYS A 25 30.56 25.22 -7.78
N LEU A 26 31.20 24.41 -6.93
CA LEU A 26 31.09 22.95 -7.02
C LEU A 26 29.79 22.41 -6.35
N SER A 27 29.28 23.08 -5.32
CA SER A 27 28.04 22.67 -4.63
C SER A 27 26.77 22.98 -5.44
N ALA A 28 26.76 24.10 -6.17
CA ALA A 28 25.64 24.49 -7.03
C ALA A 28 25.50 23.55 -8.24
N THR A 29 26.61 23.10 -8.82
CA THR A 29 26.63 22.17 -9.97
C THR A 29 26.17 20.76 -9.56
N LEU A 30 26.64 20.22 -8.43
CA LEU A 30 26.15 18.95 -7.89
C LEU A 30 24.66 19.00 -7.50
N SER A 31 24.19 20.12 -6.94
CA SER A 31 22.77 20.27 -6.57
C SER A 31 21.85 20.39 -7.79
N HIS A 32 22.30 21.03 -8.88
CA HIS A 32 21.56 21.06 -10.15
C HIS A 32 21.56 19.71 -10.88
N ILE A 33 22.65 18.95 -10.82
CA ILE A 33 22.72 17.60 -11.40
C ILE A 33 21.82 16.63 -10.62
N ALA A 34 21.80 16.73 -9.28
CA ALA A 34 20.93 15.91 -8.45
C ALA A 34 19.43 16.22 -8.64
N SER A 35 19.06 17.49 -8.87
CA SER A 35 17.67 17.84 -9.17
C SER A 35 17.24 17.35 -10.55
N ALA A 36 18.10 17.46 -11.57
CA ALA A 36 17.81 17.06 -12.95
C ALA A 36 17.41 15.56 -13.12
N ASN A 37 17.82 14.70 -12.20
CA ASN A 37 17.52 13.26 -12.21
C ASN A 37 16.16 12.89 -11.59
N THR A 38 15.41 13.85 -11.04
CA THR A 38 14.05 13.63 -10.52
C THR A 38 13.00 14.05 -11.54
N ALA A 39 11.82 13.45 -11.55
CA ALA A 39 10.72 13.83 -12.44
C ALA A 39 10.38 15.33 -12.35
N SER A 40 10.33 15.88 -11.13
CA SER A 40 10.12 17.31 -10.89
C SER A 40 11.25 18.16 -11.49
N GLY A 41 12.51 17.79 -11.30
CA GLY A 41 13.62 18.56 -11.87
C GLY A 41 13.71 18.43 -13.40
N THR A 42 13.43 17.25 -13.96
CA THR A 42 13.27 17.07 -15.41
C THR A 42 12.17 17.98 -15.94
N TYR A 43 11.02 18.05 -15.25
CA TYR A 43 9.92 18.96 -15.63
C TYR A 43 10.37 20.43 -15.61
N GLN A 44 11.03 20.86 -14.53
CA GLN A 44 11.50 22.25 -14.39
C GLN A 44 12.52 22.61 -15.48
N GLN A 45 13.35 21.65 -15.91
CA GLN A 45 14.38 21.87 -16.91
C GLN A 45 13.82 21.95 -18.34
N PHE A 46 12.90 21.05 -18.72
CA PHE A 46 12.51 20.87 -20.12
C PHE A 46 11.09 21.35 -20.44
N CYS A 47 10.20 21.46 -19.45
CA CYS A 47 8.76 21.67 -19.69
C CYS A 47 8.25 22.99 -19.11
N ALA A 48 8.78 23.43 -17.97
CA ALA A 48 8.22 24.55 -17.19
C ALA A 48 8.25 25.91 -17.90
N SER A 49 9.16 26.12 -18.87
CA SER A 49 9.19 27.37 -19.66
C SER A 49 7.96 27.55 -20.54
N CYS A 50 7.32 26.46 -20.98
CA CYS A 50 6.11 26.48 -21.79
C CYS A 50 4.85 26.24 -20.94
N HIS A 51 4.89 25.26 -20.03
CA HIS A 51 3.73 24.79 -19.26
C HIS A 51 3.59 25.44 -17.87
N GLY A 52 4.43 26.43 -17.56
CA GLY A 52 4.43 27.10 -16.26
C GLY A 52 5.16 26.29 -15.18
N LYS A 53 5.68 26.97 -14.16
CA LYS A 53 6.41 26.30 -13.06
C LYS A 53 5.53 25.34 -12.25
N ASN A 54 4.22 25.58 -12.25
CA ASN A 54 3.22 24.82 -11.49
C ASN A 54 2.30 24.00 -12.42
N LEU A 55 2.70 23.77 -13.68
CA LEU A 55 1.94 23.03 -14.69
C LEU A 55 0.61 23.71 -15.09
N ASP A 56 0.40 24.95 -14.67
CA ASP A 56 -0.80 25.76 -14.86
C ASP A 56 -0.89 26.46 -16.23
N GLY A 57 0.05 26.16 -17.13
CA GLY A 57 0.08 26.65 -18.49
C GLY A 57 0.89 27.93 -18.67
N GLY A 58 0.93 28.42 -19.90
CA GLY A 58 1.70 29.59 -20.29
C GLY A 58 1.71 29.74 -21.80
N LEU A 59 2.88 29.53 -22.42
CA LEU A 59 2.98 29.38 -23.88
C LEU A 59 2.33 28.07 -24.37
N GLY A 60 2.46 27.02 -23.57
CA GLY A 60 1.78 25.74 -23.75
C GLY A 60 0.49 25.65 -22.92
N PRO A 61 -0.36 24.66 -23.20
CA PRO A 61 -1.56 24.41 -22.38
C PRO A 61 -1.19 24.04 -20.95
N SER A 62 -2.15 24.21 -20.04
CA SER A 62 -2.05 23.64 -18.69
C SER A 62 -2.04 22.11 -18.77
N LEU A 63 -1.32 21.48 -17.84
CA LEU A 63 -1.22 20.03 -17.71
C LEU A 63 -1.98 19.52 -16.47
N ILE A 64 -2.66 20.41 -15.74
CA ILE A 64 -3.36 20.11 -14.47
C ILE A 64 -4.88 20.35 -14.53
N ASP A 65 -5.41 20.58 -15.73
CA ASP A 65 -6.85 20.62 -15.99
C ASP A 65 -7.31 19.39 -16.79
N ASP A 66 -8.59 19.41 -17.15
CA ASP A 66 -9.27 18.34 -17.87
C ASP A 66 -9.31 18.60 -19.40
N GLU A 67 -8.60 19.61 -19.93
CA GLU A 67 -8.62 19.98 -21.35
C GLU A 67 -7.39 19.45 -22.12
N TRP A 68 -7.49 18.25 -22.68
CA TRP A 68 -6.40 17.59 -23.40
C TRP A 68 -6.59 17.58 -24.93
N LYS A 69 -5.67 18.21 -25.67
CA LYS A 69 -5.74 18.31 -27.15
C LYS A 69 -5.15 17.10 -27.89
N HIS A 70 -4.25 16.36 -27.25
CA HIS A 70 -3.46 15.28 -27.88
C HIS A 70 -3.60 13.94 -27.15
N GLY A 71 -4.66 13.77 -26.37
CA GLY A 71 -4.92 12.60 -25.51
C GLY A 71 -4.44 12.82 -24.07
N ALA A 72 -5.13 12.17 -23.13
CA ALA A 72 -4.87 12.28 -21.69
C ALA A 72 -4.32 10.97 -21.08
N ASP A 73 -4.24 9.90 -21.87
CA ASP A 73 -3.67 8.61 -21.46
C ASP A 73 -2.14 8.61 -21.51
N ASP A 74 -1.52 7.70 -20.76
CA ASP A 74 -0.06 7.57 -20.64
C ASP A 74 0.64 7.49 -22.01
N ALA A 75 0.08 6.73 -22.96
CA ALA A 75 0.71 6.52 -24.27
C ALA A 75 0.65 7.79 -25.12
N SER A 76 -0.46 8.52 -25.08
CA SER A 76 -0.64 9.81 -25.73
C SER A 76 0.28 10.90 -25.15
N ILE A 77 0.41 10.96 -23.83
CA ILE A 77 1.33 11.90 -23.15
C ILE A 77 2.77 11.54 -23.49
N ALA A 78 3.16 10.26 -23.38
CA ALA A 78 4.50 9.79 -23.76
C ALA A 78 4.83 10.12 -25.22
N LYS A 79 3.88 9.91 -26.14
CA LYS A 79 4.04 10.24 -27.55
C LYS A 79 4.26 11.74 -27.75
N SER A 80 3.49 12.58 -27.05
CA SER A 80 3.63 14.04 -27.11
C SER A 80 5.00 14.50 -26.61
N ILE A 81 5.49 13.94 -25.50
CA ILE A 81 6.83 14.22 -24.97
C ILE A 81 7.92 13.77 -25.96
N ASN A 82 7.83 12.53 -26.44
CA ASN A 82 8.87 11.93 -27.28
C ASN A 82 8.96 12.59 -28.65
N LYS A 83 7.82 12.75 -29.33
CA LYS A 83 7.76 13.21 -30.73
C LYS A 83 7.54 14.73 -30.87
N GLY A 84 7.22 15.41 -29.78
CA GLY A 84 6.83 16.82 -29.80
C GLY A 84 5.52 17.04 -30.56
N ILE A 85 5.14 18.31 -30.69
CA ILE A 85 4.02 18.77 -31.51
C ILE A 85 4.54 19.95 -32.34
N PRO A 86 5.20 19.69 -33.50
CA PRO A 86 5.86 20.74 -34.27
C PRO A 86 4.92 21.87 -34.71
N THR A 87 3.66 21.55 -35.02
CA THR A 87 2.63 22.53 -35.39
C THR A 87 2.23 23.47 -34.26
N ALA A 88 2.49 23.08 -33.01
CA ALA A 88 2.24 23.89 -31.81
C ALA A 88 3.54 24.43 -31.19
N GLY A 89 4.69 24.23 -31.85
CA GLY A 89 6.00 24.66 -31.34
C GLY A 89 6.55 23.82 -30.18
N MET A 90 5.96 22.67 -29.86
CA MET A 90 6.50 21.76 -28.83
C MET A 90 7.63 20.89 -29.43
N PRO A 91 8.87 20.99 -28.92
CA PRO A 91 9.99 20.19 -29.42
C PRO A 91 9.85 18.70 -29.05
N ALA A 92 10.55 17.85 -29.81
CA ALA A 92 10.67 16.42 -29.53
C ALA A 92 11.79 16.17 -28.51
N TRP A 93 11.50 15.39 -27.46
CA TRP A 93 12.46 15.11 -26.39
C TRP A 93 13.08 13.71 -26.43
N GLU A 94 12.74 12.87 -27.40
CA GLU A 94 13.22 11.47 -27.51
C GLU A 94 14.75 11.29 -27.61
N ARG A 95 15.49 12.36 -27.96
CA ARG A 95 16.96 12.35 -28.01
C ARG A 95 17.62 12.83 -26.72
N VAL A 96 16.83 13.33 -25.77
CA VAL A 96 17.29 13.98 -24.53
C VAL A 96 16.80 13.21 -23.30
N LEU A 97 15.56 12.70 -23.34
CA LEU A 97 14.95 11.95 -22.26
C LEU A 97 14.86 10.48 -22.61
N ASP A 98 15.27 9.61 -21.69
CA ASP A 98 15.06 8.17 -21.81
C ASP A 98 13.62 7.76 -21.41
N ALA A 99 13.26 6.50 -21.68
CA ALA A 99 11.92 5.99 -21.37
C ALA A 99 11.57 6.07 -19.87
N ASN A 100 12.55 5.87 -18.99
CA ASN A 100 12.37 5.90 -17.54
C ASN A 100 12.03 7.33 -17.08
N GLN A 101 12.76 8.33 -17.59
CA GLN A 101 12.49 9.74 -17.33
C GLN A 101 11.13 10.18 -17.86
N VAL A 102 10.76 9.77 -19.07
CA VAL A 102 9.43 10.07 -19.63
C VAL A 102 8.32 9.46 -18.78
N ARG A 103 8.47 8.21 -18.34
CA ARG A 103 7.51 7.56 -17.44
C ARG A 103 7.39 8.30 -16.11
N ALA A 104 8.51 8.65 -15.49
CA ALA A 104 8.52 9.38 -14.21
C ALA A 104 7.86 10.77 -14.34
N LEU A 105 8.05 11.46 -15.46
CA LEU A 105 7.36 12.73 -15.77
C LEU A 105 5.84 12.57 -15.85
N ILE A 106 5.35 11.51 -16.51
CA ILE A 106 3.91 11.23 -16.62
C ILE A 106 3.31 11.03 -15.23
N ILE A 107 3.96 10.21 -14.38
CA ILE A 107 3.54 10.00 -12.99
C ILE A 107 3.50 11.32 -12.23
N TYR A 108 4.51 12.18 -12.40
CA TYR A 108 4.55 13.49 -11.76
C TYR A 108 3.42 14.41 -12.23
N ILE A 109 3.12 14.46 -13.53
CA ILE A 109 2.00 15.23 -14.09
C ILE A 109 0.67 14.75 -13.49
N GLN A 110 0.45 13.43 -13.41
CA GLN A 110 -0.76 12.84 -12.84
C GLN A 110 -0.93 13.16 -11.35
N GLU A 111 0.16 13.17 -10.59
CA GLU A 111 0.13 13.60 -9.21
C GLU A 111 -0.28 15.07 -9.07
N GLU A 112 0.30 15.96 -9.88
CA GLU A 112 -0.05 17.39 -9.86
C GLU A 112 -1.49 17.62 -10.32
N GLN A 113 -1.98 16.88 -11.32
CA GLN A 113 -3.39 16.88 -11.71
C GLN A 113 -4.29 16.52 -10.51
N LYS A 114 -3.95 15.44 -9.79
CA LYS A 114 -4.72 15.03 -8.60
C LYS A 114 -4.66 16.11 -7.51
N ARG A 115 -3.48 16.72 -7.27
CA ARG A 115 -3.31 17.83 -6.32
C ARG A 115 -4.14 19.06 -6.71
N ALA A 116 -4.16 19.43 -7.98
CA ALA A 116 -4.95 20.55 -8.49
C ALA A 116 -6.46 20.29 -8.44
N LYS A 117 -6.91 19.08 -8.77
CA LYS A 117 -8.32 18.67 -8.59
C LYS A 117 -8.73 18.75 -7.12
N LEU A 118 -7.82 18.40 -6.21
CA LEU A 118 -8.05 18.46 -4.77
C LEU A 118 -8.12 19.89 -4.21
N SER A 119 -7.35 20.82 -4.77
CA SER A 119 -7.44 22.22 -4.37
C SER A 119 -8.69 22.91 -4.94
N LYS A 120 -9.19 22.47 -6.11
CA LYS A 120 -10.38 23.02 -6.77
C LYS A 120 -11.71 22.42 -6.27
N LYS A 121 -11.77 21.13 -5.95
CA LYS A 121 -12.99 20.49 -5.42
C LYS A 121 -13.19 20.87 -3.95
N SER A 122 -14.23 21.66 -3.67
CA SER A 122 -14.85 21.62 -2.34
C SER A 122 -15.21 20.17 -2.03
N LYS A 123 -15.05 19.75 -0.76
CA LYS A 123 -15.48 18.44 -0.23
C LYS A 123 -16.75 17.96 -0.96
N ALA A 124 -16.80 16.69 -1.36
CA ALA A 124 -18.00 16.07 -1.92
C ALA A 124 -19.23 16.62 -1.21
N SER A 125 -20.22 17.07 -1.99
CA SER A 125 -21.39 17.84 -1.54
C SER A 125 -22.13 17.10 -0.42
N ASN A 126 -21.67 17.34 0.81
CA ASN A 126 -22.33 16.90 2.02
C ASN A 126 -23.49 17.87 2.25
N THR A 127 -24.58 17.64 1.53
CA THR A 127 -25.85 18.34 1.80
C THR A 127 -26.54 17.59 2.93
N GLY A 128 -26.29 18.00 4.17
CA GLY A 128 -27.04 17.52 5.34
C GLY A 128 -26.67 16.15 5.90
N GLY A 129 -25.45 15.65 5.67
CA GLY A 129 -24.93 14.38 6.20
C GLY A 129 -24.96 13.20 5.21
N VAL A 130 -25.50 13.41 4.00
CA VAL A 130 -25.73 12.38 2.99
C VAL A 130 -24.67 12.43 1.89
N TYR A 131 -24.07 11.29 1.60
CA TYR A 131 -23.20 11.02 0.46
C TYR A 131 -24.02 10.46 -0.70
N LYS A 132 -23.65 10.86 -1.91
CA LYS A 132 -24.28 10.38 -3.15
C LYS A 132 -23.25 9.62 -3.97
N SER A 133 -23.54 8.37 -4.27
CA SER A 133 -22.84 7.58 -5.28
C SER A 133 -23.66 7.54 -6.58
N GLU A 134 -23.10 6.95 -7.62
CA GLU A 134 -23.76 6.64 -8.89
C GLU A 134 -25.04 5.82 -8.70
N LEU A 135 -25.08 4.94 -7.69
CA LEU A 135 -26.13 3.91 -7.57
C LEU A 135 -26.99 4.02 -6.30
N HIS A 136 -26.47 4.63 -5.24
CA HIS A 136 -27.13 4.79 -3.93
C HIS A 136 -26.77 6.08 -3.18
N ASN A 137 -27.67 6.54 -2.33
CA ASN A 137 -27.37 7.55 -1.31
C ASN A 137 -27.10 6.86 0.04
N PHE A 138 -26.21 7.42 0.86
CA PHE A 138 -25.91 6.84 2.17
C PHE A 138 -25.41 7.88 3.18
N THR A 139 -25.51 7.56 4.46
CA THR A 139 -24.82 8.28 5.55
C THR A 139 -23.58 7.51 5.98
N VAL A 140 -22.60 8.21 6.56
CA VAL A 140 -21.43 7.60 7.22
C VAL A 140 -21.50 7.99 8.69
N GLU A 141 -21.80 7.02 9.54
CA GLU A 141 -22.06 7.24 10.97
C GLU A 141 -21.00 6.55 11.81
N LYS A 142 -20.53 7.20 12.87
CA LYS A 142 -19.58 6.58 13.80
C LYS A 142 -20.27 5.45 14.57
N PHE A 143 -19.66 4.27 14.55
CA PHE A 143 -20.16 3.08 15.27
C PHE A 143 -19.49 2.93 16.64
N VAL A 144 -18.16 2.99 16.71
CA VAL A 144 -17.40 2.86 17.96
C VAL A 144 -16.02 3.53 17.85
N ASP A 145 -15.56 4.15 18.94
CA ASP A 145 -14.17 4.59 19.08
C ASP A 145 -13.31 3.45 19.62
N LEU A 146 -12.08 3.29 19.10
CA LEU A 146 -11.12 2.30 19.58
C LEU A 146 -9.82 2.97 20.04
N PRO A 147 -9.15 2.44 21.08
CA PRO A 147 -8.07 3.17 21.76
C PRO A 147 -6.71 3.09 21.06
N GLY A 148 -6.63 3.22 19.72
CA GLY A 148 -5.36 3.21 18.99
C GLY A 148 -5.54 3.10 17.47
N ILE A 149 -4.46 2.79 16.76
CA ILE A 149 -4.50 2.60 15.30
C ILE A 149 -5.12 1.23 15.02
N ILE A 150 -6.32 1.21 14.45
CA ILE A 150 -7.02 -0.01 14.04
C ILE A 150 -6.26 -0.61 12.84
N TRP A 151 -6.09 -1.93 12.78
CA TRP A 151 -5.48 -2.60 11.63
C TRP A 151 -6.48 -3.45 10.83
N SER A 152 -7.24 -4.31 11.50
CA SER A 152 -8.28 -5.17 10.89
C SER A 152 -9.59 -5.14 11.69
N ILE A 153 -10.71 -5.33 10.98
CA ILE A 153 -12.04 -5.57 11.54
C ILE A 153 -12.68 -6.82 10.89
N SER A 154 -13.39 -7.62 11.68
CA SER A 154 -14.19 -8.75 11.19
C SER A 154 -15.42 -8.99 12.08
N THR A 155 -16.33 -9.86 11.67
CA THR A 155 -17.50 -10.28 12.47
C THR A 155 -17.32 -11.67 13.07
N LEU A 156 -17.59 -11.83 14.37
CA LEU A 156 -17.76 -13.14 15.03
C LEU A 156 -19.17 -13.70 14.81
N ASN A 157 -20.16 -12.81 14.71
CA ASN A 157 -21.56 -13.08 14.39
C ASN A 157 -22.23 -11.76 13.96
N ASN A 158 -23.53 -11.78 13.70
CA ASN A 158 -24.29 -10.61 13.20
C ASN A 158 -24.18 -9.34 14.08
N ASN A 159 -23.92 -9.47 15.38
CA ASN A 159 -23.95 -8.35 16.34
C ASN A 159 -22.62 -8.12 17.07
N THR A 160 -21.62 -8.98 16.84
CA THR A 160 -20.32 -8.92 17.51
C THR A 160 -19.20 -8.84 16.47
N PHE A 161 -18.47 -7.74 16.52
CA PHE A 161 -17.26 -7.52 15.74
C PHE A 161 -16.03 -7.88 16.57
N ILE A 162 -14.92 -8.10 15.87
CA ILE A 162 -13.59 -8.25 16.45
C ILE A 162 -12.63 -7.34 15.68
N ALA A 163 -11.71 -6.69 16.39
CA ALA A 163 -10.79 -5.74 15.80
C ALA A 163 -9.41 -5.78 16.44
N THR A 164 -8.37 -5.63 15.63
CA THR A 164 -6.99 -5.50 16.08
C THR A 164 -6.57 -4.04 16.15
N ILE A 165 -5.79 -3.72 17.19
CA ILE A 165 -5.07 -2.46 17.31
C ILE A 165 -3.59 -2.76 17.08
N LYS A 166 -2.96 -2.00 16.18
CA LYS A 166 -1.58 -2.25 15.69
C LYS A 166 -0.57 -2.45 16.82
N ASP A 167 -0.81 -1.84 17.98
CA ASP A 167 0.10 -1.90 19.12
C ASP A 167 0.10 -3.22 19.91
N GLY A 168 -0.71 -4.22 19.53
CA GLY A 168 -0.68 -5.53 20.18
C GLY A 168 -1.99 -5.94 20.85
N ARG A 169 -3.07 -5.17 20.68
CA ARG A 169 -4.33 -5.41 21.38
C ARG A 169 -5.43 -5.93 20.45
N LEU A 170 -6.36 -6.64 21.05
CA LEU A 170 -7.51 -7.26 20.40
C LEU A 170 -8.78 -6.84 21.14
N PHE A 171 -9.83 -6.47 20.41
CA PHE A 171 -11.10 -6.04 20.99
C PHE A 171 -12.25 -6.81 20.38
N THR A 172 -13.23 -7.19 21.20
CA THR A 172 -14.58 -7.51 20.73
C THR A 172 -15.45 -6.27 20.84
N ILE A 173 -16.38 -6.07 19.90
CA ILE A 173 -17.30 -4.94 19.91
C ILE A 173 -18.71 -5.48 19.77
N THR A 174 -19.55 -5.25 20.78
CA THR A 174 -20.96 -5.65 20.77
C THR A 174 -21.82 -4.44 21.08
N ASN A 175 -22.82 -4.16 20.23
CA ASN A 175 -23.73 -3.02 20.39
C ASN A 175 -23.00 -1.68 20.60
N GLY A 176 -21.94 -1.43 19.82
CA GLY A 176 -21.13 -0.20 19.89
C GLY A 176 -20.23 -0.09 21.12
N LYS A 177 -20.09 -1.14 21.94
CA LYS A 177 -19.20 -1.16 23.12
C LYS A 177 -18.01 -2.08 22.86
N ALA A 178 -16.81 -1.53 22.95
CA ALA A 178 -15.57 -2.28 22.80
C ALA A 178 -15.10 -2.86 24.15
N GLN A 179 -14.63 -4.10 24.12
CA GLN A 179 -14.04 -4.81 25.26
C GLN A 179 -12.73 -5.48 24.83
N GLU A 180 -11.66 -5.18 25.57
CA GLU A 180 -10.34 -5.75 25.30
C GLU A 180 -10.28 -7.24 25.64
N ILE A 181 -9.63 -8.00 24.77
CA ILE A 181 -9.28 -9.40 24.96
C ILE A 181 -7.82 -9.46 25.39
N THR A 182 -7.57 -10.05 26.55
CA THR A 182 -6.23 -10.17 27.13
C THR A 182 -5.57 -11.50 26.80
N GLY A 183 -4.24 -11.58 26.91
CA GLY A 183 -3.49 -12.82 26.71
C GLY A 183 -3.16 -13.15 25.24
N VAL A 184 -3.38 -12.22 24.32
CA VAL A 184 -2.93 -12.33 22.92
C VAL A 184 -1.40 -12.28 22.81
N PRO A 185 -0.81 -12.75 21.70
CA PRO A 185 0.64 -12.68 21.47
C PRO A 185 1.21 -11.28 21.65
N LYS A 186 2.43 -11.21 22.19
CA LYS A 186 3.24 -10.00 22.13
C LYS A 186 3.68 -9.76 20.69
N VAL A 187 3.80 -8.50 20.32
CA VAL A 187 4.12 -8.10 18.95
C VAL A 187 5.30 -7.15 18.91
N TRP A 188 6.07 -7.20 17.83
CA TRP A 188 7.01 -6.13 17.52
C TRP A 188 6.25 -4.92 16.97
N ASN A 189 6.01 -3.89 17.78
CA ASN A 189 5.35 -2.66 17.33
C ASN A 189 6.37 -1.62 16.86
N HIS A 190 6.75 -1.69 15.59
CA HIS A 190 7.73 -0.79 14.97
C HIS A 190 7.36 -0.45 13.52
N SER A 191 7.22 0.84 13.21
CA SER A 191 6.81 1.31 11.86
C SER A 191 5.51 0.63 11.39
N GLN A 192 5.53 -0.23 10.37
CA GLN A 192 4.35 -0.97 9.89
C GLN A 192 4.08 -2.26 10.68
N ALA A 193 5.00 -2.69 11.54
CA ALA A 193 4.88 -3.90 12.35
C ALA A 193 3.88 -3.75 13.50
N GLY A 194 3.31 -4.87 13.97
CA GLY A 194 2.37 -4.86 15.08
C GLY A 194 1.49 -6.11 15.16
N MET A 195 0.34 -5.97 15.82
CA MET A 195 -0.81 -6.88 15.64
C MET A 195 -1.55 -6.44 14.39
N LEU A 196 -1.72 -7.36 13.43
CA LEU A 196 -2.15 -7.04 12.08
C LEU A 196 -3.54 -7.65 11.85
N GLU A 197 -3.64 -8.76 11.13
CA GLU A 197 -4.92 -9.34 10.72
C GLU A 197 -5.66 -10.06 11.86
N VAL A 198 -6.99 -9.98 11.84
CA VAL A 198 -7.88 -10.86 12.60
C VAL A 198 -9.00 -11.40 11.72
N MET A 199 -9.09 -12.71 11.61
CA MET A 199 -10.17 -13.35 10.86
C MET A 199 -10.67 -14.59 11.61
N PRO A 200 -11.96 -14.65 11.98
CA PRO A 200 -12.59 -15.87 12.48
C PRO A 200 -12.60 -16.96 11.40
N HIS A 201 -12.48 -18.21 11.81
CA HIS A 201 -12.64 -19.34 10.89
C HIS A 201 -14.03 -19.29 10.22
N PRO A 202 -14.21 -19.72 8.96
CA PRO A 202 -15.53 -19.75 8.31
C PRO A 202 -16.60 -20.56 9.07
N GLN A 203 -16.15 -21.49 9.91
CA GLN A 203 -16.98 -22.30 10.82
C GLN A 203 -16.88 -21.88 12.29
N TYR A 204 -16.59 -20.60 12.57
CA TYR A 204 -16.38 -20.07 13.92
C TYR A 204 -17.50 -20.47 14.90
N ALA A 205 -18.76 -20.41 14.47
CA ALA A 205 -19.91 -20.81 15.31
C ALA A 205 -19.85 -22.28 15.78
N LYS A 206 -19.11 -23.15 15.09
CA LYS A 206 -18.93 -24.56 15.44
C LYS A 206 -17.65 -24.81 16.21
N ASN A 207 -16.54 -24.18 15.81
CA ASN A 207 -15.20 -24.53 16.31
C ASN A 207 -14.55 -23.47 17.21
N GLY A 208 -15.05 -22.23 17.19
CA GLY A 208 -14.57 -21.11 18.00
C GLY A 208 -13.20 -20.56 17.58
N TRP A 209 -12.63 -20.99 16.45
CA TRP A 209 -11.29 -20.60 16.04
C TRP A 209 -11.23 -19.20 15.45
N ILE A 210 -10.27 -18.41 15.93
CA ILE A 210 -9.94 -17.07 15.43
C ILE A 210 -8.46 -17.07 15.06
N TYR A 211 -8.11 -16.45 13.95
CA TYR A 211 -6.73 -16.36 13.46
C TYR A 211 -6.22 -14.94 13.66
N LEU A 212 -4.99 -14.81 14.11
CA LEU A 212 -4.29 -13.54 14.25
C LEU A 212 -3.00 -13.57 13.43
N SER A 213 -2.78 -12.57 12.58
CA SER A 213 -1.44 -12.26 12.08
C SER A 213 -0.81 -11.17 12.93
N TYR A 214 0.47 -11.34 13.24
CA TYR A 214 1.26 -10.35 13.95
C TYR A 214 2.71 -10.40 13.48
N VAL A 215 3.49 -9.42 13.90
CA VAL A 215 4.93 -9.43 13.68
C VAL A 215 5.62 -10.00 14.91
N ASP A 216 6.23 -11.16 14.72
CA ASP A 216 7.06 -11.83 15.71
C ASP A 216 8.43 -11.15 15.78
N GLU A 217 9.00 -11.03 16.99
CA GLU A 217 10.27 -10.36 17.23
C GLU A 217 11.36 -11.35 17.63
N ILE A 218 12.54 -11.18 17.03
CA ILE A 218 13.78 -11.67 17.62
C ILE A 218 14.60 -10.45 18.03
N SER A 219 14.76 -10.30 19.34
CA SER A 219 15.44 -9.16 19.94
C SER A 219 16.81 -9.57 20.48
N SER A 220 17.80 -8.72 20.23
CA SER A 220 19.15 -8.80 20.82
C SER A 220 19.53 -7.43 21.35
N MET A 221 20.58 -7.32 22.18
CA MET A 221 21.03 -6.02 22.70
C MET A 221 21.40 -5.00 21.61
N LEU A 222 21.70 -5.44 20.39
CA LEU A 222 22.18 -4.57 19.30
C LEU A 222 21.16 -4.38 18.17
N SER A 223 20.15 -5.25 18.07
CA SER A 223 19.15 -5.17 16.99
C SER A 223 17.88 -5.97 17.30
N SER A 224 16.75 -5.47 16.82
CA SER A 224 15.50 -6.22 16.66
C SER A 224 15.31 -6.57 15.20
N LYS A 225 14.78 -7.76 14.96
CA LYS A 225 14.31 -8.21 13.65
C LYS A 225 12.91 -8.76 13.81
N GLY A 226 12.11 -8.67 12.75
CA GLY A 226 10.77 -9.24 12.78
C GLY A 226 10.29 -9.78 11.45
N MET A 227 9.33 -10.69 11.58
CA MET A 227 8.70 -11.40 10.49
C MET A 227 7.23 -11.65 10.79
N THR A 228 6.43 -11.72 9.73
CA THR A 228 5.01 -12.05 9.82
C THR A 228 4.83 -13.48 10.33
N ALA A 229 4.02 -13.63 11.38
CA ALA A 229 3.63 -14.90 11.97
C ALA A 229 2.10 -14.99 12.07
N ILE A 230 1.60 -16.21 12.23
CA ILE A 230 0.16 -16.51 12.36
C ILE A 230 -0.05 -17.50 13.49
N VAL A 231 -0.98 -17.18 14.38
CA VAL A 231 -1.55 -18.10 15.37
C VAL A 231 -3.06 -18.21 15.18
N ARG A 232 -3.65 -19.25 15.73
CA ARG A 232 -5.09 -19.29 16.02
C ARG A 232 -5.34 -19.56 17.49
N GLY A 233 -6.52 -19.19 17.96
CA GLY A 233 -6.93 -19.38 19.34
C GLY A 233 -8.44 -19.17 19.48
N LYS A 234 -8.90 -19.20 20.73
CA LYS A 234 -10.31 -18.99 21.09
C LYS A 234 -10.42 -17.89 22.13
N ILE A 235 -11.63 -17.35 22.29
CA ILE A 235 -11.94 -16.38 23.33
C ILE A 235 -12.81 -17.06 24.39
N LYS A 236 -12.36 -17.01 25.65
CA LYS A 236 -13.13 -17.45 26.81
C LYS A 236 -12.95 -16.42 27.94
N ASP A 237 -14.05 -15.93 28.49
CA ASP A 237 -14.05 -14.94 29.59
C ASP A 237 -13.17 -13.71 29.29
N ASN A 238 -13.23 -13.20 28.05
CA ASN A 238 -12.40 -12.08 27.55
C ASN A 238 -10.89 -12.33 27.57
N LYS A 239 -10.49 -13.60 27.47
CA LYS A 239 -9.10 -14.03 27.36
C LYS A 239 -8.90 -14.87 26.11
N TRP A 240 -7.76 -14.66 25.46
CA TRP A 240 -7.25 -15.52 24.42
C TRP A 240 -6.72 -16.81 25.03
N VAL A 241 -7.20 -17.96 24.53
CA VAL A 241 -6.90 -19.29 25.06
C VAL A 241 -6.76 -20.30 23.91
N GLU A 242 -6.24 -21.50 24.22
CA GLU A 242 -6.08 -22.60 23.27
C GLU A 242 -5.25 -22.21 22.03
N GLU A 243 -4.22 -21.38 22.23
CA GLU A 243 -3.38 -20.89 21.13
C GLU A 243 -2.62 -22.03 20.43
N GLN A 244 -2.57 -21.95 19.10
CA GLN A 244 -1.80 -22.82 18.23
C GLN A 244 -1.04 -22.00 17.19
N GLN A 245 0.25 -22.30 17.01
CA GLN A 245 1.04 -21.72 15.92
C GLN A 245 0.56 -22.30 14.59
N ILE A 246 0.19 -21.42 13.66
CA ILE A 246 -0.30 -21.79 12.32
C ILE A 246 0.77 -21.56 11.26
N PHE A 247 1.51 -20.47 11.38
CA PHE A 247 2.63 -20.17 10.49
C PHE A 247 3.71 -19.41 11.23
N LYS A 248 4.96 -19.84 11.06
CA LYS A 248 6.17 -19.13 11.49
C LYS A 248 7.32 -19.58 10.60
N THR A 249 8.11 -18.63 10.12
CA THR A 249 9.28 -18.94 9.28
C THR A 249 10.50 -19.28 10.15
N ASP A 250 11.54 -19.81 9.52
CA ASP A 250 12.86 -19.87 10.14
C ASP A 250 13.36 -18.46 10.48
N GLU A 251 14.11 -18.34 11.58
CA GLU A 251 14.63 -17.08 12.11
C GLU A 251 15.63 -16.40 11.16
N SER A 252 16.27 -17.16 10.27
CA SER A 252 17.19 -16.62 9.25
C SER A 252 16.51 -15.66 8.26
N PHE A 253 15.19 -15.76 8.09
CA PHE A 253 14.40 -14.86 7.24
C PHE A 253 13.99 -13.55 7.92
N TYR A 254 14.24 -13.39 9.23
CA TYR A 254 13.83 -12.20 9.96
C TYR A 254 14.71 -11.00 9.59
N LEU A 255 14.07 -9.84 9.34
CA LEU A 255 14.74 -8.61 8.92
C LEU A 255 14.52 -7.47 9.92
N SER A 256 15.50 -6.56 10.01
CA SER A 256 15.41 -5.36 10.86
C SER A 256 14.58 -4.23 10.24
N GLY A 257 14.20 -4.34 8.96
CA GLY A 257 13.35 -3.36 8.28
C GLY A 257 11.94 -3.32 8.86
N GLY A 258 11.35 -2.13 8.98
CA GLY A 258 10.02 -1.92 9.56
C GLY A 258 8.86 -1.83 8.54
N VAL A 259 9.03 -2.33 7.31
CA VAL A 259 8.08 -2.09 6.19
C VAL A 259 7.69 -3.36 5.45
N HIS A 260 6.52 -3.38 4.82
CA HIS A 260 6.05 -4.40 3.89
C HIS A 260 5.86 -5.80 4.51
N PHE A 261 5.08 -5.88 5.58
CA PHE A 261 4.78 -7.16 6.26
C PHE A 261 3.67 -7.98 5.59
N GLY A 262 2.84 -7.38 4.73
CA GLY A 262 1.65 -8.04 4.21
C GLY A 262 0.62 -8.30 5.31
N SER A 263 0.38 -9.59 5.60
CA SER A 263 -0.43 -10.16 6.70
C SER A 263 -1.91 -10.38 6.45
N ARG A 264 -2.45 -9.96 5.31
CA ARG A 264 -3.89 -10.05 5.03
C ARG A 264 -4.33 -11.50 4.83
N PHE A 265 -5.50 -11.88 5.34
CA PHE A 265 -6.06 -13.25 5.22
C PHE A 265 -7.21 -13.33 4.22
N ALA A 266 -7.38 -14.51 3.63
CA ALA A 266 -8.62 -14.93 2.98
C ALA A 266 -8.81 -16.44 3.18
N PHE A 267 -10.01 -16.85 3.59
CA PHE A 267 -10.38 -18.27 3.67
C PHE A 267 -11.13 -18.71 2.41
N LYS A 268 -10.75 -19.87 1.87
CA LYS A 268 -11.51 -20.58 0.84
C LYS A 268 -11.50 -22.06 1.16
N ASP A 269 -12.67 -22.62 1.40
CA ASP A 269 -12.83 -23.99 1.88
C ASP A 269 -12.04 -24.24 3.18
N ASP A 270 -11.10 -25.20 3.19
CA ASP A 270 -10.18 -25.48 4.31
C ASP A 270 -8.84 -24.74 4.18
N TYR A 271 -8.66 -23.90 3.16
CA TYR A 271 -7.41 -23.20 2.94
C TYR A 271 -7.43 -21.79 3.55
N LEU A 272 -6.32 -21.45 4.19
CA LEU A 272 -5.97 -20.09 4.57
C LEU A 272 -4.95 -19.55 3.56
N PHE A 273 -5.34 -18.49 2.86
CA PHE A 273 -4.42 -17.67 2.08
C PHE A 273 -3.95 -16.50 2.91
N PHE A 274 -2.67 -16.17 2.81
CA PHE A 274 -2.12 -15.01 3.50
C PHE A 274 -0.94 -14.39 2.75
N SER A 275 -0.73 -13.09 2.93
CA SER A 275 0.36 -12.38 2.26
C SER A 275 1.57 -12.13 3.17
N ILE A 276 2.75 -12.12 2.57
CA ILE A 276 3.98 -11.58 3.16
C ILE A 276 4.61 -10.66 2.12
N GLY A 277 4.76 -9.37 2.44
CA GLY A 277 5.42 -8.40 1.56
C GLY A 277 6.92 -8.64 1.45
N GLU A 278 7.61 -7.92 0.56
CA GLU A 278 9.05 -8.18 0.29
C GLU A 278 10.02 -7.65 1.37
N ARG A 279 9.48 -6.93 2.36
CA ARG A 279 10.20 -6.41 3.54
C ARG A 279 11.25 -5.32 3.29
N GLY A 280 11.20 -4.67 2.13
CA GLY A 280 12.10 -3.59 1.70
C GLY A 280 13.34 -4.06 0.92
N ARG A 281 13.42 -5.35 0.58
CA ARG A 281 14.37 -5.98 -0.32
C ARG A 281 13.65 -6.46 -1.58
N GLN A 282 13.60 -5.56 -2.57
CA GLN A 282 12.73 -5.72 -3.73
C GLN A 282 12.92 -7.05 -4.47
N ASP A 283 14.18 -7.46 -4.68
CA ASP A 283 14.52 -8.69 -5.41
C ASP A 283 14.05 -9.98 -4.71
N ASP A 284 13.82 -9.93 -3.38
CA ASP A 284 13.33 -11.09 -2.63
C ASP A 284 11.93 -11.53 -3.11
N ALA A 285 11.16 -10.63 -3.75
CA ALA A 285 9.86 -10.95 -4.34
C ALA A 285 9.95 -11.98 -5.49
N GLN A 286 11.07 -12.01 -6.22
CA GLN A 286 11.31 -12.93 -7.33
C GLN A 286 11.97 -14.24 -6.89
N ASP A 287 12.67 -14.24 -5.74
CA ASP A 287 13.30 -15.44 -5.22
C ASP A 287 12.25 -16.38 -4.59
N LEU A 288 12.06 -17.55 -5.20
CA LEU A 288 11.15 -18.58 -4.70
C LEU A 288 11.66 -19.24 -3.41
N GLY A 289 12.95 -19.18 -3.11
CA GLY A 289 13.53 -19.73 -1.87
C GLY A 289 13.20 -18.90 -0.63
N LEU A 290 12.64 -17.69 -0.81
CA LEU A 290 12.29 -16.76 0.25
C LEU A 290 10.76 -16.68 0.44
N PRO A 291 10.28 -16.50 1.68
CA PRO A 291 8.86 -16.27 1.96
C PRO A 291 8.40 -14.84 1.61
N ASN A 292 9.31 -13.96 1.21
CA ASN A 292 9.06 -12.53 1.04
C ASN A 292 8.45 -12.20 -0.32
N GLY A 293 7.47 -11.29 -0.37
CA GLY A 293 6.84 -10.84 -1.62
C GLY A 293 5.99 -11.92 -2.28
N LYS A 294 5.24 -12.66 -1.46
CA LYS A 294 4.47 -13.84 -1.84
C LYS A 294 3.05 -13.78 -1.28
N ILE A 295 2.13 -14.45 -1.97
CA ILE A 295 0.91 -14.97 -1.35
C ILE A 295 1.14 -16.44 -1.08
N HIS A 296 0.78 -16.88 0.12
CA HIS A 296 0.92 -18.23 0.61
C HIS A 296 -0.43 -18.92 0.74
N ARG A 297 -0.43 -20.25 0.62
CA ARG A 297 -1.58 -21.13 0.88
C ARG A 297 -1.19 -22.25 1.84
N ILE A 298 -1.94 -22.38 2.92
CA ILE A 298 -1.84 -23.47 3.90
C ILE A 298 -3.23 -24.02 4.22
N HIS A 299 -3.33 -25.20 4.83
CA HIS A 299 -4.57 -25.64 5.48
C HIS A 299 -4.87 -24.78 6.70
N SER A 300 -6.14 -24.76 7.11
CA SER A 300 -6.60 -24.01 8.29
C SER A 300 -5.87 -24.44 9.57
N ASP A 301 -5.34 -25.66 9.65
CA ASP A 301 -4.54 -26.15 10.78
C ASP A 301 -3.03 -25.83 10.69
N GLY A 302 -2.58 -25.18 9.62
CA GLY A 302 -1.18 -24.84 9.38
C GLY A 302 -0.41 -25.87 8.56
N SER A 303 -0.99 -27.04 8.25
CA SER A 303 -0.33 -28.03 7.41
C SER A 303 -0.22 -27.56 5.95
N ILE A 304 0.80 -28.05 5.24
CA ILE A 304 1.09 -27.63 3.86
C ILE A 304 0.30 -28.49 2.87
N PRO A 305 -0.52 -27.90 1.98
CA PRO A 305 -1.21 -28.64 0.94
C PRO A 305 -0.24 -29.33 -0.02
N LYS A 306 -0.49 -30.61 -0.31
CA LYS A 306 0.35 -31.43 -1.21
C LYS A 306 0.28 -31.02 -2.67
N ASP A 307 -0.72 -30.21 -3.02
CA ASP A 307 -0.97 -29.66 -4.34
C ASP A 307 -0.53 -28.18 -4.45
N ASN A 308 0.19 -27.64 -3.46
CA ASN A 308 0.81 -26.32 -3.61
C ASN A 308 1.77 -26.30 -4.81
N PRO A 309 1.79 -25.21 -5.60
CA PRO A 309 2.46 -25.19 -6.90
C PRO A 309 3.97 -25.46 -6.82
N PHE A 310 4.60 -25.08 -5.70
CA PHE A 310 6.04 -25.20 -5.52
C PHE A 310 6.45 -26.24 -4.46
N VAL A 311 5.53 -27.02 -3.91
CA VAL A 311 5.80 -27.92 -2.77
C VAL A 311 6.87 -28.99 -3.07
N ASN A 312 6.99 -29.41 -4.33
CA ASN A 312 7.98 -30.40 -4.77
C ASN A 312 9.29 -29.76 -5.27
N ASN A 313 9.37 -28.43 -5.31
CA ASN A 313 10.59 -27.72 -5.67
C ASN A 313 11.45 -27.48 -4.42
N LYS A 314 12.60 -28.16 -4.34
CA LYS A 314 13.52 -28.09 -3.19
C LYS A 314 14.14 -26.70 -2.97
N ASN A 315 14.09 -25.84 -3.97
CA ASN A 315 14.64 -24.48 -3.90
C ASN A 315 13.52 -23.44 -3.70
N ALA A 316 12.28 -23.87 -3.45
CA ALA A 316 11.16 -22.98 -3.23
C ALA A 316 10.59 -23.13 -1.82
N TYR A 317 10.06 -22.04 -1.29
CA TYR A 317 9.35 -22.04 -0.02
C TYR A 317 7.99 -22.74 -0.23
N PRO A 318 7.69 -23.82 0.53
CA PRO A 318 6.66 -24.79 0.14
C PRO A 318 5.21 -24.27 0.26
N THR A 319 5.01 -23.17 0.98
CA THR A 319 3.69 -22.55 1.14
C THR A 319 3.34 -21.55 0.04
N ILE A 320 4.26 -21.22 -0.87
CA ILE A 320 4.04 -20.22 -1.92
C ILE A 320 2.88 -20.66 -2.83
N TRP A 321 1.94 -19.73 -3.04
CA TRP A 321 0.87 -19.83 -4.02
C TRP A 321 1.18 -18.99 -5.26
N SER A 322 1.57 -17.72 -5.07
CA SER A 322 2.03 -16.80 -6.13
C SER A 322 3.20 -15.94 -5.64
N TYR A 323 3.90 -15.28 -6.55
CA TYR A 323 5.09 -14.49 -6.26
C TYR A 323 5.19 -13.21 -7.09
N GLY A 324 6.21 -12.39 -6.83
CA GLY A 324 6.35 -11.10 -7.50
C GLY A 324 5.42 -10.02 -6.95
N HIS A 325 5.12 -10.07 -5.65
CA HIS A 325 4.34 -9.06 -4.95
C HIS A 325 5.25 -8.12 -4.15
N ARG A 326 4.90 -6.84 -4.08
CA ARG A 326 5.58 -5.85 -3.25
C ARG A 326 5.05 -5.88 -1.82
N ASN A 327 3.81 -5.48 -1.63
CA ASN A 327 3.21 -5.36 -0.30
C ASN A 327 1.68 -5.40 -0.35
N THR A 328 1.13 -6.61 -0.48
CA THR A 328 -0.32 -6.88 -0.43
C THR A 328 -0.94 -6.40 0.88
N GLN A 329 -1.97 -5.56 0.77
CA GLN A 329 -2.72 -4.98 1.89
C GLN A 329 -4.17 -5.44 1.95
N GLY A 330 -4.75 -5.87 0.83
CA GLY A 330 -6.10 -6.40 0.73
C GLY A 330 -6.09 -7.80 0.10
N LEU A 331 -6.96 -8.68 0.58
CA LEU A 331 -7.12 -10.05 0.10
C LEU A 331 -8.57 -10.45 0.36
N ALA A 332 -9.29 -10.91 -0.66
CA ALA A 332 -10.68 -11.34 -0.53
C ALA A 332 -11.00 -12.44 -1.54
N ILE A 333 -11.96 -13.30 -1.22
CA ILE A 333 -12.50 -14.28 -2.18
C ILE A 333 -13.70 -13.66 -2.89
N HIS A 334 -13.66 -13.65 -4.22
CA HIS A 334 -14.80 -13.22 -5.01
C HIS A 334 -15.98 -14.18 -4.77
N PRO A 335 -17.17 -13.68 -4.36
CA PRO A 335 -18.24 -14.54 -3.84
C PRO A 335 -18.90 -15.42 -4.90
N VAL A 336 -18.85 -15.03 -6.18
CA VAL A 336 -19.41 -15.80 -7.30
C VAL A 336 -18.41 -16.82 -7.87
N THR A 337 -17.21 -16.37 -8.25
CA THR A 337 -16.22 -17.23 -8.92
C THR A 337 -15.36 -18.04 -7.96
N GLY A 338 -15.24 -17.60 -6.70
CA GLY A 338 -14.31 -18.16 -5.74
C GLY A 338 -12.85 -17.76 -6.01
N ASP A 339 -12.59 -16.81 -6.90
CA ASP A 339 -11.22 -16.36 -7.20
C ASP A 339 -10.64 -15.54 -6.05
N LEU A 340 -9.34 -15.65 -5.84
CA LEU A 340 -8.61 -14.85 -4.87
C LEU A 340 -8.27 -13.50 -5.49
N TRP A 341 -8.75 -12.41 -4.91
CA TRP A 341 -8.44 -11.05 -5.33
C TRP A 341 -7.54 -10.38 -4.31
N GLU A 342 -6.62 -9.56 -4.77
CA GLU A 342 -5.74 -8.80 -3.89
C GLU A 342 -5.59 -7.34 -4.31
N THR A 343 -5.12 -6.54 -3.36
CA THR A 343 -4.56 -5.22 -3.65
C THR A 343 -3.24 -5.04 -2.93
N GLU A 344 -2.32 -4.36 -3.58
CA GLU A 344 -1.00 -4.09 -3.03
C GLU A 344 -0.56 -2.64 -3.21
N HIS A 345 0.40 -2.22 -2.37
CA HIS A 345 1.07 -0.93 -2.52
C HIS A 345 2.14 -1.01 -3.59
N GLY A 346 2.06 -0.11 -4.56
CA GLY A 346 3.20 0.26 -5.39
C GLY A 346 4.21 1.12 -4.62
N PRO A 347 5.31 1.54 -5.26
CA PRO A 347 6.22 2.52 -4.71
C PRO A 347 5.56 3.93 -4.69
N ARG A 348 6.08 4.93 -5.41
CA ARG A 348 5.37 6.19 -5.62
C ARG A 348 4.49 6.07 -6.86
N GLY A 349 3.22 5.76 -6.65
CA GLY A 349 2.32 5.31 -7.73
C GLY A 349 2.35 3.80 -7.91
N GLY A 350 1.37 3.27 -8.63
CA GLY A 350 1.31 1.87 -9.02
C GLY A 350 0.77 0.94 -7.95
N ASP A 351 -0.18 1.39 -7.14
CA ASP A 351 -0.99 0.44 -6.37
C ASP A 351 -1.86 -0.37 -7.33
N GLU A 352 -2.15 -1.63 -7.02
CA GLU A 352 -2.76 -2.56 -7.97
C GLU A 352 -3.98 -3.29 -7.41
N VAL A 353 -4.82 -3.80 -8.31
CA VAL A 353 -5.84 -4.83 -8.09
C VAL A 353 -5.52 -6.03 -8.98
N ASN A 354 -5.37 -7.21 -8.40
CA ASN A 354 -5.01 -8.42 -9.12
C ASN A 354 -5.99 -9.58 -8.82
N ILE A 355 -6.20 -10.47 -9.81
CA ILE A 355 -6.73 -11.82 -9.57
C ILE A 355 -5.54 -12.77 -9.43
N ILE A 356 -5.51 -13.50 -8.31
CA ILE A 356 -4.38 -14.30 -7.86
C ILE A 356 -4.55 -15.77 -8.23
N ASN A 357 -3.65 -16.23 -9.09
CA ASN A 357 -3.63 -17.58 -9.62
C ASN A 357 -2.36 -18.34 -9.18
N PRO A 358 -2.44 -19.68 -9.07
CA PRO A 358 -1.32 -20.49 -8.63
C PRO A 358 -0.13 -20.38 -9.58
N ALA A 359 1.07 -20.36 -9.00
CA ALA A 359 2.36 -20.35 -9.66
C ALA A 359 2.68 -19.11 -10.51
N LEU A 360 1.79 -18.12 -10.59
CA LEU A 360 2.01 -16.95 -11.44
C LEU A 360 2.88 -15.88 -10.76
N ASN A 361 3.55 -15.10 -11.60
CA ASN A 361 4.43 -14.00 -11.22
C ASN A 361 3.74 -12.67 -11.45
N TYR A 362 3.55 -11.87 -10.41
CA TYR A 362 2.95 -10.53 -10.49
C TYR A 362 3.99 -9.42 -10.70
N GLY A 363 5.24 -9.82 -10.92
CA GLY A 363 6.21 -9.03 -11.66
C GLY A 363 7.05 -8.06 -10.85
N TRP A 364 6.67 -7.71 -9.61
CA TRP A 364 7.51 -6.82 -8.78
C TRP A 364 8.88 -7.45 -8.48
N PRO A 365 10.01 -6.70 -8.57
CA PRO A 365 10.13 -5.30 -9.00
C PRO A 365 10.46 -5.11 -10.49
N VAL A 366 10.47 -6.19 -11.28
CA VAL A 366 10.87 -6.19 -12.69
C VAL A 366 9.91 -5.36 -13.54
N ILE A 367 8.62 -5.41 -13.21
CA ILE A 367 7.61 -4.51 -13.75
C ILE A 367 6.94 -3.73 -12.62
N THR A 368 6.60 -2.47 -12.90
CA THR A 368 5.84 -1.62 -11.98
C THR A 368 5.25 -0.43 -12.72
N TYR A 369 4.11 0.08 -12.24
CA TYR A 369 3.53 1.32 -12.75
C TYR A 369 4.04 2.58 -12.01
N GLY A 370 4.82 2.42 -10.94
CA GLY A 370 5.29 3.51 -10.08
C GLY A 370 6.73 3.97 -10.35
N MET A 371 7.20 4.92 -9.52
CA MET A 371 8.59 5.39 -9.50
C MET A 371 9.15 5.40 -8.07
N ASN A 372 10.43 5.75 -7.91
CA ASN A 372 11.03 5.86 -6.59
C ASN A 372 10.42 7.03 -5.78
N TYR A 373 10.33 6.89 -4.46
CA TYR A 373 9.75 7.92 -3.59
C TYR A 373 10.49 9.26 -3.63
N ASN A 374 11.81 9.24 -3.85
CA ASN A 374 12.62 10.45 -4.06
C ASN A 374 12.34 11.14 -5.42
N GLY A 375 11.47 10.59 -6.26
CA GLY A 375 11.10 11.10 -7.57
C GLY A 375 12.06 10.74 -8.68
N THR A 376 13.07 9.89 -8.44
CA THR A 376 13.92 9.39 -9.53
C THR A 376 13.20 8.27 -10.29
N PRO A 377 13.45 8.12 -11.60
CA PRO A 377 12.85 7.05 -12.40
C PRO A 377 13.14 5.64 -11.87
N MET A 378 12.20 4.72 -12.12
CA MET A 378 12.43 3.27 -12.13
C MET A 378 12.44 2.79 -13.57
N ASP A 379 12.73 1.50 -13.80
CA ASP A 379 12.57 0.88 -15.12
C ASP A 379 11.15 1.14 -15.66
N ALA A 380 11.04 1.66 -16.89
CA ALA A 380 9.78 1.97 -17.53
C ALA A 380 9.01 0.72 -18.01
N THR A 381 9.60 -0.46 -17.89
CA THR A 381 8.96 -1.72 -18.27
C THR A 381 7.75 -1.97 -17.38
N THR A 382 6.54 -1.82 -17.93
CA THR A 382 5.28 -2.10 -17.24
C THR A 382 4.73 -3.49 -17.54
N HIS A 383 5.27 -4.17 -18.56
CA HIS A 383 4.85 -5.48 -19.02
C HIS A 383 6.06 -6.32 -19.44
N LYS A 384 6.02 -7.63 -19.17
CA LYS A 384 7.05 -8.57 -19.57
C LYS A 384 6.47 -9.96 -19.70
N GLU A 385 6.96 -10.74 -20.66
CA GLU A 385 6.55 -12.14 -20.83
C GLU A 385 6.77 -12.93 -19.53
N GLY A 386 5.78 -13.74 -19.15
CA GLY A 386 5.79 -14.53 -17.92
C GLY A 386 5.46 -13.73 -16.65
N MET A 387 4.96 -12.50 -16.78
CA MET A 387 4.48 -11.68 -15.67
C MET A 387 3.05 -11.22 -15.93
N GLU A 388 2.21 -11.39 -14.93
CA GLU A 388 0.80 -11.01 -14.96
C GLU A 388 0.64 -9.49 -14.90
N GLN A 389 -0.49 -9.00 -15.40
CA GLN A 389 -0.85 -7.59 -15.34
C GLN A 389 -2.02 -7.41 -14.38
N PRO A 390 -2.08 -6.28 -13.65
CA PRO A 390 -3.21 -5.98 -12.81
C PRO A 390 -4.46 -5.68 -13.63
N LEU A 391 -5.62 -5.97 -13.05
CA LEU A 391 -6.91 -5.59 -13.63
C LEU A 391 -7.13 -4.07 -13.57
N HIS A 392 -6.54 -3.44 -12.57
CA HIS A 392 -6.61 -2.00 -12.35
C HIS A 392 -5.39 -1.53 -11.55
N TYR A 393 -4.96 -0.30 -11.77
CA TYR A 393 -3.88 0.30 -11.01
C TYR A 393 -4.14 1.79 -10.74
N TRP A 394 -3.59 2.30 -9.65
CA TRP A 394 -3.70 3.71 -9.27
C TRP A 394 -2.36 4.43 -9.43
N VAL A 395 -2.34 5.39 -10.36
CA VAL A 395 -1.31 6.42 -10.43
C VAL A 395 -1.98 7.79 -10.35
N PRO A 396 -1.78 8.55 -9.26
CA PRO A 396 -0.96 8.21 -8.10
C PRO A 396 -1.63 7.22 -7.14
N SER A 397 -0.79 6.53 -6.35
CA SER A 397 -1.19 5.56 -5.33
C SER A 397 -2.25 6.12 -4.37
N ILE A 398 -3.21 5.28 -3.99
CA ILE A 398 -4.18 5.56 -2.93
C ILE A 398 -3.71 5.04 -1.56
N ALA A 399 -2.58 4.32 -1.54
CA ALA A 399 -2.08 3.46 -0.49
C ALA A 399 -3.19 2.52 -0.02
N THR A 400 -3.48 1.50 -0.83
CA THR A 400 -4.53 0.49 -0.63
C THR A 400 -4.54 -0.10 0.80
N GLY A 401 -5.71 -0.39 1.33
CA GLY A 401 -5.91 -1.04 2.63
C GLY A 401 -6.61 -2.38 2.46
N GLY A 402 -7.49 -2.73 3.40
CA GLY A 402 -8.39 -3.86 3.25
C GLY A 402 -9.34 -3.69 2.06
N ILE A 403 -9.76 -4.84 1.54
CA ILE A 403 -10.76 -4.95 0.48
C ILE A 403 -11.80 -5.98 0.89
N ASP A 404 -13.02 -5.82 0.41
CA ASP A 404 -14.08 -6.81 0.58
C ASP A 404 -15.09 -6.72 -0.58
N PHE A 405 -15.73 -7.83 -0.90
CA PHE A 405 -16.83 -7.84 -1.87
C PHE A 405 -18.15 -7.58 -1.17
N TYR A 406 -18.91 -6.62 -1.68
CA TYR A 406 -20.22 -6.36 -1.13
C TYR A 406 -21.20 -7.49 -1.48
N GLN A 407 -21.83 -8.06 -0.44
CA GLN A 407 -22.77 -9.18 -0.55
C GLN A 407 -24.12 -8.90 0.15
N GLY A 408 -24.28 -7.70 0.72
CA GLY A 408 -25.45 -7.34 1.52
C GLY A 408 -26.67 -6.86 0.73
N ASP A 409 -27.81 -6.76 1.44
CA ASP A 409 -29.07 -6.31 0.83
C ASP A 409 -29.35 -4.81 1.01
N ALA A 410 -28.57 -4.10 1.84
CA ALA A 410 -28.78 -2.68 2.10
C ALA A 410 -28.47 -1.79 0.87
N PHE A 411 -27.53 -2.23 0.02
CA PHE A 411 -27.09 -1.55 -1.19
C PHE A 411 -27.19 -2.50 -2.40
N PRO A 412 -28.39 -2.93 -2.82
CA PRO A 412 -28.57 -4.05 -3.74
C PRO A 412 -27.87 -3.89 -5.11
N LYS A 413 -27.70 -2.65 -5.59
CA LYS A 413 -26.95 -2.35 -6.82
C LYS A 413 -25.42 -2.38 -6.69
N TRP A 414 -24.88 -2.61 -5.49
CA TRP A 414 -23.44 -2.76 -5.25
C TRP A 414 -23.02 -4.23 -5.15
N GLN A 415 -23.93 -5.19 -5.31
CA GLN A 415 -23.61 -6.62 -5.21
C GLN A 415 -22.44 -6.99 -6.13
N ASN A 416 -21.49 -7.74 -5.56
CA ASN A 416 -20.24 -8.17 -6.20
C ASN A 416 -19.29 -7.03 -6.60
N SER A 417 -19.57 -5.78 -6.23
CA SER A 417 -18.57 -4.71 -6.35
C SER A 417 -17.46 -4.94 -5.31
N LEU A 418 -16.22 -4.69 -5.71
CA LEU A 418 -15.09 -4.70 -4.80
C LEU A 418 -15.03 -3.34 -4.09
N LEU A 419 -15.08 -3.36 -2.76
CA LEU A 419 -14.83 -2.18 -1.94
C LEU A 419 -13.33 -2.13 -1.65
N ALA A 420 -12.68 -1.02 -2.00
CA ALA A 420 -11.24 -0.87 -1.82
C ALA A 420 -10.91 0.34 -0.95
N SER A 421 -10.18 0.09 0.14
CA SER A 421 -9.75 1.13 1.08
C SER A 421 -8.56 1.92 0.52
N GLY A 422 -8.58 3.25 0.60
CA GLY A 422 -7.46 4.14 0.27
C GLY A 422 -6.96 4.88 1.51
N MET A 423 -5.84 4.43 2.09
CA MET A 423 -5.29 5.05 3.31
C MET A 423 -4.65 6.41 3.03
N GLY A 424 -3.82 6.48 1.98
CA GLY A 424 -3.06 7.67 1.62
C GLY A 424 -3.96 8.74 1.03
N SER A 425 -4.92 8.34 0.21
CA SER A 425 -5.90 9.25 -0.37
C SER A 425 -7.06 9.61 0.56
N GLN A 426 -7.25 8.83 1.64
CA GLN A 426 -8.38 8.95 2.58
C GLN A 426 -9.72 8.77 1.87
N GLU A 427 -9.80 7.77 1.01
CA GLU A 427 -10.94 7.46 0.13
C GLU A 427 -11.41 6.03 0.37
N LEU A 428 -12.72 5.79 0.25
CA LEU A 428 -13.26 4.45 0.01
C LEU A 428 -13.71 4.38 -1.44
N HIS A 429 -13.26 3.36 -2.16
CA HIS A 429 -13.56 3.14 -3.55
C HIS A 429 -14.56 1.99 -3.72
N ARG A 430 -15.47 2.11 -4.67
CA ARG A 430 -16.29 1.02 -5.22
C ARG A 430 -15.78 0.72 -6.63
N VAL A 431 -15.07 -0.38 -6.75
CA VAL A 431 -14.54 -0.89 -8.01
C VAL A 431 -15.60 -1.81 -8.62
N SER A 432 -16.14 -1.40 -9.76
CA SER A 432 -17.14 -2.16 -10.53
C SER A 432 -16.42 -3.19 -11.40
N ILE A 433 -17.01 -4.39 -11.50
CA ILE A 433 -16.44 -5.51 -12.23
C ILE A 433 -17.47 -5.95 -13.28
N ASN A 434 -17.02 -6.41 -14.44
CA ASN A 434 -17.90 -6.91 -15.49
C ASN A 434 -18.62 -8.22 -15.07
N ASP A 435 -19.63 -8.62 -15.84
CA ASP A 435 -20.41 -9.84 -15.56
C ASP A 435 -19.59 -11.14 -15.68
N LYS A 436 -18.42 -11.09 -16.32
CA LYS A 436 -17.48 -12.23 -16.41
C LYS A 436 -16.55 -12.33 -15.22
N HIS A 437 -16.52 -11.32 -14.35
CA HIS A 437 -15.65 -11.23 -13.19
C HIS A 437 -14.15 -11.25 -13.52
N ASP A 438 -13.77 -10.78 -14.71
CA ASP A 438 -12.39 -10.80 -15.22
C ASP A 438 -11.85 -9.42 -15.63
N ALA A 439 -12.64 -8.35 -15.45
CA ALA A 439 -12.20 -6.98 -15.74
C ALA A 439 -12.88 -5.94 -14.86
N VAL A 440 -12.12 -4.91 -14.48
CA VAL A 440 -12.64 -3.70 -13.84
C VAL A 440 -13.29 -2.79 -14.89
N THR A 441 -14.51 -2.33 -14.61
CA THR A 441 -15.30 -1.48 -15.51
C THR A 441 -15.51 -0.06 -14.98
N GLY A 442 -15.20 0.18 -13.70
CA GLY A 442 -15.31 1.50 -13.09
C GLY A 442 -14.66 1.56 -11.72
N ASP A 443 -14.24 2.75 -11.32
CA ASP A 443 -13.67 3.05 -10.01
C ASP A 443 -14.32 4.34 -9.48
N GLU A 444 -15.23 4.18 -8.51
CA GLU A 444 -15.99 5.28 -7.94
C GLU A 444 -15.53 5.58 -6.50
N ILE A 445 -15.23 6.84 -6.20
CA ILE A 445 -14.97 7.28 -4.82
C ILE A 445 -16.31 7.47 -4.09
N LEU A 446 -16.59 6.60 -3.11
CA LEU A 446 -17.80 6.66 -2.29
C LEU A 446 -17.75 7.83 -1.29
N PHE A 447 -16.64 7.99 -0.58
CA PHE A 447 -16.40 9.15 0.28
C PHE A 447 -14.92 9.50 0.33
N LYS A 448 -14.62 10.71 0.81
CA LYS A 448 -13.26 11.22 0.95
C LYS A 448 -13.06 12.09 2.20
N GLY A 449 -11.87 12.01 2.79
CA GLY A 449 -11.38 12.98 3.77
C GLY A 449 -11.95 12.82 5.18
N LEU A 450 -12.50 11.64 5.50
CA LEU A 450 -12.97 11.28 6.84
C LEU A 450 -11.86 10.64 7.70
N GLY A 451 -10.71 10.32 7.10
CA GLY A 451 -9.61 9.63 7.73
C GLY A 451 -8.97 8.63 6.77
N ARG A 452 -7.84 8.04 7.17
CA ARG A 452 -7.17 6.98 6.42
C ARG A 452 -8.04 5.72 6.52
N VAL A 453 -8.65 5.31 5.41
CA VAL A 453 -9.45 4.08 5.36
C VAL A 453 -8.50 2.90 5.40
N ARG A 454 -8.42 2.22 6.54
CA ARG A 454 -7.51 1.08 6.76
C ARG A 454 -8.12 -0.22 6.28
N ASP A 455 -9.38 -0.43 6.60
CA ASP A 455 -10.09 -1.68 6.39
C ASP A 455 -11.55 -1.42 6.07
N VAL A 456 -12.17 -2.32 5.31
CA VAL A 456 -13.58 -2.31 4.94
C VAL A 456 -14.13 -3.72 5.10
N LEU A 457 -15.37 -3.81 5.58
CA LEU A 457 -16.06 -5.06 5.88
C LEU A 457 -17.52 -4.97 5.42
N SER A 458 -17.92 -5.87 4.52
CA SER A 458 -19.31 -6.16 4.20
C SER A 458 -19.87 -7.10 5.26
N ALA A 459 -20.62 -6.56 6.22
CA ALA A 459 -21.06 -7.32 7.38
C ALA A 459 -22.33 -8.16 7.10
N PRO A 460 -22.61 -9.21 7.90
CA PRO A 460 -23.79 -10.07 7.74
C PRO A 460 -25.15 -9.37 7.89
N ASP A 461 -25.18 -8.19 8.50
CA ASP A 461 -26.39 -7.35 8.59
C ASP A 461 -26.68 -6.58 7.29
N GLY A 462 -25.83 -6.75 6.28
CA GLY A 462 -25.94 -6.14 4.97
C GLY A 462 -25.35 -4.73 4.89
N LEU A 463 -24.82 -4.18 5.98
CA LEU A 463 -24.18 -2.86 6.01
C LEU A 463 -22.68 -2.96 5.73
N ILE A 464 -22.06 -1.82 5.45
CA ILE A 464 -20.62 -1.71 5.22
C ILE A 464 -20.00 -0.98 6.41
N TYR A 465 -18.98 -1.59 6.99
CA TYR A 465 -18.20 -1.03 8.08
C TYR A 465 -16.81 -0.65 7.58
N VAL A 466 -16.28 0.47 8.05
CA VAL A 466 -14.94 0.95 7.69
C VAL A 466 -14.14 1.32 8.93
N ALA A 467 -12.88 0.89 8.99
CA ALA A 467 -11.93 1.31 9.99
C ALA A 467 -11.22 2.59 9.51
N LEU A 468 -11.47 3.72 10.19
CA LEU A 468 -10.85 5.00 9.88
C LEU A 468 -9.81 5.37 10.93
N ASN A 469 -8.58 5.59 10.49
CA ASN A 469 -7.50 6.10 11.34
C ASN A 469 -7.20 7.57 11.01
N PRO A 470 -7.14 8.47 12.01
CA PRO A 470 -6.66 9.83 11.80
C PRO A 470 -5.21 9.87 11.32
N ASN A 471 -4.83 10.99 10.68
CA ASN A 471 -3.42 11.27 10.44
C ASN A 471 -2.68 11.50 11.77
N GLY A 472 -1.39 11.17 11.81
CA GLY A 472 -0.54 11.42 12.98
C GLY A 472 -0.66 10.40 14.13
N GLY A 473 -1.36 9.28 13.93
CA GLY A 473 -1.37 8.16 14.87
C GLY A 473 -2.31 8.32 16.08
N ALA A 474 -3.25 9.25 16.01
CA ALA A 474 -4.33 9.35 17.00
C ALA A 474 -5.26 8.11 16.94
N PRO A 475 -6.02 7.82 18.02
CA PRO A 475 -6.96 6.70 18.05
C PRO A 475 -7.96 6.72 16.89
N GLY A 476 -8.21 5.55 16.30
CA GLY A 476 -9.16 5.34 15.22
C GLY A 476 -10.58 5.06 15.69
N ALA A 477 -11.50 5.01 14.74
CA ALA A 477 -12.88 4.62 14.98
C ALA A 477 -13.43 3.79 13.82
N ILE A 478 -14.41 2.95 14.12
CA ILE A 478 -15.19 2.22 13.12
C ILE A 478 -16.41 3.07 12.77
N TYR A 479 -16.69 3.20 11.49
CA TYR A 479 -17.88 3.85 10.94
C TYR A 479 -18.71 2.84 10.16
N VAL A 480 -20.00 3.11 10.04
CA VAL A 480 -20.96 2.31 9.27
C VAL A 480 -21.59 3.17 8.18
N LEU A 481 -21.71 2.61 6.98
CA LEU A 481 -22.44 3.18 5.87
C LEU A 481 -23.88 2.66 5.92
N LYS A 482 -24.85 3.58 5.93
CA LYS A 482 -26.28 3.24 5.97
C LYS A 482 -27.01 3.85 4.78
N PRO A 483 -27.97 3.13 4.15
CA PRO A 483 -28.77 3.70 3.06
C PRO A 483 -29.49 4.97 3.50
N ALA A 484 -29.49 5.97 2.61
CA ALA A 484 -30.20 7.22 2.77
C ALA A 484 -31.20 7.39 1.61
N LYS A 485 -32.23 8.22 1.84
CA LYS A 485 -33.22 8.55 0.81
C LYS A 485 -32.68 9.48 -0.26
#